data_AF-A0A1G1GF66-F1
#
_entry.id   AF-A0A1G1GF66-F1
#
_cell.length_a   1.000
_cell.length_b   1.000
_cell.length_c   1.000
_cell.angle_alpha   90.00
_cell.angle_beta   90.00
_cell.angle_gamma   90.00
#
_symmetry.space_group_name_H-M   'P 1'
#
loop_
_entity.id
_entity.type
_entity.pdbx_description
1 polymer ?
#
loop_
_entity_poly.entity_id
_entity_poly.type
_entity_poly.pdbx_seq_one_letter_code
_entity_poly.pdbx_strand_id
1 'polypeptide(L)' 'MPTRYRYTIEIIPEEDGIGYYAVVPSLPGCFSQGKTIEEAKKNIKEAIALHIKSLKKAGEPIPSESAEAYKTVIEVAA' A
#
# COMPACT_ATOMS: atom_id res chain seq x y z
N MET A 1 -10.78 -22.50 0.86
CA MET A 1 -9.35 -22.12 0.80
C MET A 1 -9.24 -20.63 1.12
N PRO A 2 -8.34 -20.19 2.02
CA PRO A 2 -8.18 -18.76 2.28
C PRO A 2 -7.52 -18.10 1.04
N THR A 3 -8.21 -17.14 0.43
CA THR A 3 -7.66 -16.35 -0.67
C THR A 3 -6.52 -15.47 -0.13
N ARG A 4 -5.30 -15.64 -0.66
CA ARG A 4 -4.12 -14.90 -0.22
C ARG A 4 -3.86 -13.75 -1.19
N TYR A 5 -3.91 -12.52 -0.68
CA TYR A 5 -3.60 -11.32 -1.46
C TYR A 5 -2.16 -10.86 -1.14
N ARG A 6 -1.45 -10.41 -2.17
CA ARG A 6 -0.11 -9.83 -2.06
C ARG A 6 -0.18 -8.43 -2.67
N TYR A 7 0.47 -7.49 -1.99
CA TYR A 7 0.54 -6.10 -2.40
C TYR A 7 1.93 -5.56 -2.10
N THR A 8 2.43 -4.75 -3.02
CA THR A 8 3.63 -3.96 -2.92
C THR A 8 3.26 -2.64 -2.28
N ILE A 9 3.98 -2.27 -1.22
CA ILE A 9 3.81 -0.99 -0.54
C ILE A 9 5.00 -0.09 -0.85
N GLU A 10 4.75 1.22 -0.92
CA GLU A 10 5.80 2.24 -0.93
C GLU A 10 5.80 2.90 0.43
N ILE A 11 7.00 3.14 0.97
CA ILE A 11 7.18 3.83 2.24
C ILE A 11 7.98 5.08 1.95
N ILE A 12 7.38 6.23 2.27
CA ILE A 12 7.88 7.55 1.94
C ILE A 12 8.10 8.28 3.27
N PRO A 13 9.30 8.83 3.54
CA PRO A 13 9.52 9.66 4.72
C PRO A 13 8.69 10.95 4.62
N GLU A 14 8.15 11.39 5.75
CA GLU A 14 7.45 12.68 5.85
C GLU A 14 8.45 13.86 5.73
N GLU A 15 7.99 15.00 5.21
CA GLU A 15 8.84 16.19 4.99
C GLU A 15 9.41 16.76 6.29
N ASP A 16 8.70 16.61 7.41
CA ASP A 16 9.14 17.04 8.73
C ASP A 16 10.15 16.08 9.38
N GLY A 17 10.37 14.90 8.78
CA GLY A 17 11.24 13.85 9.29
C GLY A 17 10.72 13.11 10.53
N ILE A 18 9.46 13.29 10.91
CA ILE A 18 8.87 12.76 12.16
C ILE A 18 8.11 11.44 11.92
N GLY A 19 7.94 11.04 10.66
CA GLY A 19 7.23 9.80 10.33
C GLY A 19 7.44 9.30 8.92
N TYR A 20 6.60 8.32 8.57
CA TYR A 20 6.57 7.67 7.28
C TYR A 20 5.13 7.47 6.83
N TYR A 21 4.87 7.81 5.56
CA TYR A 21 3.67 7.42 4.84
C TYR A 21 3.87 6.08 4.16
N ALA A 22 2.84 5.23 4.19
CA ALA A 22 2.78 3.99 3.44
C ALA A 22 1.60 4.03 2.47
N VAL A 23 1.86 3.73 1.19
CA VAL A 23 0.84 3.71 0.15
C VAL A 23 0.87 2.39 -0.61
N VAL A 24 -0.27 1.99 -1.15
CA VAL A 24 -0.41 0.77 -1.96
C VAL A 24 -0.80 1.16 -3.39
N PRO A 25 0.14 1.22 -4.34
CA PRO A 25 -0.17 1.70 -5.69
C PRO A 25 -1.27 0.92 -6.41
N SER A 26 -1.38 -0.39 -6.15
CA SER A 26 -2.42 -1.24 -6.71
C SER A 26 -3.80 -1.08 -6.05
N LEU A 27 -3.88 -0.39 -4.91
CA LEU A 27 -5.13 -0.07 -4.20
C LEU A 27 -5.24 1.46 -4.05
N PRO A 28 -5.66 2.18 -5.10
CA PRO A 28 -5.82 3.63 -5.05
C PRO A 28 -6.67 4.06 -3.84
N GLY A 29 -6.17 5.03 -3.08
CA GLY A 29 -6.83 5.50 -1.86
C GLY A 29 -6.58 4.66 -0.61
N CYS A 30 -5.81 3.57 -0.69
CA CYS A 30 -5.34 2.83 0.49
C CYS A 30 -3.96 3.34 0.93
N PHE A 31 -3.95 4.14 1.99
CA PHE A 31 -2.75 4.69 2.59
C PHE A 31 -2.81 4.63 4.12
N SER A 32 -1.66 4.75 4.76
CA SER A 32 -1.50 4.79 6.21
C SER A 32 -0.21 5.50 6.57
N GLN A 33 0.03 5.72 7.86
CA GLN A 33 1.22 6.40 8.36
C GLN A 33 1.69 5.78 9.67
N GLY A 34 2.94 6.03 10.05
CA GLY A 34 3.49 5.65 11.34
C GLY A 34 4.79 6.39 11.64
N LYS A 35 5.18 6.48 12.91
CA LYS A 35 6.42 7.17 13.31
C LYS A 35 7.67 6.43 12.88
N THR A 36 7.55 5.12 12.65
CA THR A 36 8.63 4.26 12.16
C THR A 36 8.18 3.48 10.93
N ILE A 37 9.16 2.98 10.18
CA ILE A 37 8.92 2.08 9.04
C ILE A 37 8.10 0.84 9.47
N GLU A 38 8.38 0.27 10.64
CA GLU A 38 7.65 -0.89 11.16
C GLU A 38 6.21 -0.54 11.51
N GLU A 39 5.99 0.62 12.13
CA GLU A 39 4.65 1.11 12.45
C GLU A 39 3.83 1.36 11.19
N ALA A 40 4.40 2.06 10.21
CA ALA A 40 3.75 2.30 8.92
C ALA A 40 3.39 0.99 8.20
N LYS A 41 4.29 -0.02 8.24
CA LYS A 41 4.03 -1.38 7.71
C LYS A 41 2.89 -2.10 8.43
N LYS A 42 2.83 -1.98 9.75
CA LYS A 42 1.75 -2.58 10.54
C LYS A 42 0.41 -1.92 10.19
N ASN A 43 0.37 -0.59 10.18
CA ASN A 43 -0.85 0.17 9.98
C ASN A 43 -1.38 0.01 8.54
N ILE A 44 -0.51 0.01 7.53
CA ILE A 44 -0.96 -0.21 6.13
C ILE A 44 -1.51 -1.62 5.92
N LYS A 45 -0.99 -2.63 6.63
CA LYS A 45 -1.52 -4.00 6.56
C LYS A 45 -2.95 -4.08 7.09
N GLU A 46 -3.26 -3.34 8.16
CA GLU A 46 -4.62 -3.23 8.69
C GLU A 46 -5.53 -2.47 7.73
N ALA A 47 -5.06 -1.36 7.17
CA ALA A 47 -5.79 -0.58 6.17
C ALA A 47 -6.14 -1.42 4.92
N ILE A 48 -5.19 -2.19 4.38
CA ILE A 48 -5.42 -3.13 3.27
C ILE A 48 -6.50 -4.15 3.64
N ALA A 49 -6.41 -4.75 4.83
CA ALA A 49 -7.37 -5.75 5.27
C ALA A 49 -8.79 -5.19 5.40
N LEU A 50 -8.92 -3.94 5.89
CA LEU A 50 -10.19 -3.23 5.95
C LEU A 50 -10.72 -2.89 4.56
N HIS A 51 -9.87 -2.38 3.68
CA HIS A 51 -10.23 -2.03 2.31
C HIS A 51 -10.77 -3.23 1.53
N ILE A 52 -10.10 -4.39 1.61
CA ILE A 52 -10.57 -5.64 1.00
C ILE A 52 -11.94 -6.06 1.57
N LYS A 53 -12.15 -5.92 2.88
CA LYS A 53 -13.46 -6.23 3.48
C LYS A 53 -14.56 -5.32 2.93
N SER A 54 -14.26 -4.04 2.70
CA SER A 54 -15.19 -3.08 2.09
C SER A 54 -15.52 -3.44 0.65
N LEU A 55 -14.51 -3.72 -0.19
CA LEU A 55 -14.71 -4.17 -1.58
C LEU A 55 -15.59 -5.42 -1.67
N LYS A 56 -15.32 -6.41 -0.80
CA LYS A 56 -16.15 -7.62 -0.70
C LYS A 56 -17.60 -7.33 -0.35
N LYS A 57 -17.86 -6.38 0.56
CA LYS A 57 -19.22 -5.99 0.95
C LYS A 57 -19.94 -5.24 -0.18
N ALA A 58 -19.21 -4.44 -0.95
CA ALA A 58 -19.73 -3.73 -2.12
C ALA A 58 -19.93 -4.65 -3.34
N GLY A 59 -19.41 -5.89 -3.31
CA GLY A 59 -19.42 -6.80 -4.46
C GLY A 59 -18.44 -6.38 -5.56
N GLU A 60 -17.48 -5.52 -5.23
CA GLU A 60 -16.47 -5.01 -6.16
C GLU A 60 -15.31 -6.00 -6.32
N PRO A 61 -14.68 -6.05 -7.50
CA PRO A 61 -13.50 -6.87 -7.72
C PRO A 61 -12.36 -6.39 -6.83
N ILE A 62 -11.66 -7.34 -6.19
CA ILE A 62 -10.47 -7.02 -5.38
C ILE A 62 -9.28 -6.97 -6.33
N PRO A 63 -8.60 -5.81 -6.48
CA PRO A 63 -7.39 -5.74 -7.28
C PRO A 63 -6.36 -6.69 -6.72
N SER A 64 -5.74 -7.52 -7.56
CA SER A 64 -4.64 -8.38 -7.16
C SER A 64 -3.41 -8.03 -7.99
N GLU A 65 -2.27 -7.85 -7.32
CA GLU A 65 -1.00 -7.76 -8.05
C GLU A 65 -0.63 -9.16 -8.54
N SER A 66 -0.69 -9.34 -9.87
CA SER A 66 -0.47 -10.63 -10.54
C SER A 66 0.97 -10.86 -11.00
N ALA A 67 1.85 -9.85 -10.95
CA ALA A 67 3.22 -9.97 -11.42
C ALA A 67 4.18 -9.11 -10.59
N GLU A 68 5.42 -9.58 -10.46
CA GLU A 68 6.56 -8.83 -9.91
C GLU A 68 6.72 -7.50 -10.68
N ALA A 69 6.21 -6.42 -10.08
CA ALA A 69 6.39 -5.08 -10.62
C ALA A 69 7.79 -4.58 -10.23
N TYR A 70 8.65 -4.33 -11.22
CA TYR A 70 9.95 -3.70 -11.00
C TYR A 70 9.76 -2.19 -10.88
N LYS A 71 9.91 -1.67 -9.65
CA LYS A 71 9.98 -0.22 -9.43
C LYS A 71 11.40 0.27 -9.70
N THR A 72 11.51 1.27 -10.57
CA THR A 72 12.75 1.97 -10.83
C THR A 72 12.50 3.47 -10.90
N VAL A 73 13.51 4.26 -10.55
CA VAL A 73 13.49 5.71 -10.72
C VAL A 73 14.11 6.01 -12.08
N ILE A 74 13.41 6.78 -12.92
CA ILE A 74 13.96 7.29 -14.18
C ILE A 74 14.24 8.79 -14.02
N GLU A 75 15.47 9.21 -14.32
CA GLU A 75 15.82 10.62 -14.40
C GLU A 75 15.56 11.12 -15.82
N VAL A 76 14.90 12.26 -15.94
CA VAL A 76 14.60 12.92 -17.22
C VAL A 76 15.14 14.34 -17.18
N ALA A 77 15.94 14.71 -18.18
CA ALA A 77 16.38 16.08 -18.38
C ALA A 77 15.29 16.89 -19.10
N ALA A 78 15.02 18.10 -18.62
CA ALA A 78 14.13 19.08 -19.25
C ALA A 78 14.92 20.08 -20.10
#